data_AF-A0A6N4V9B5-F1
#
_entry.id   AF-A0A6N4V9B5-F1
#
_cell.length_a   1.000
_cell.length_b   1.000
_cell.length_c   1.000
_cell.angle_alpha   90.00
_cell.angle_beta   90.00
_cell.angle_gamma   90.00
#
_symmetry.space_group_name_H-M   'P 1'
#
loop_
_entity.id
_entity.type
_entity.pdbx_description
1 polymer ?
#
loop_
_entity_poly.entity_id
_entity_poly.type
_entity_poly.pdbx_seq_one_letter_code
_entity_poly.pdbx_strand_id
1 'polypeptide(L)'
;MTDDFAPEPASETELESDHPEPANEPEESDQREPASEPELESDHPEPADEPEESDFPEADSPLDDAELDAVLEALLLVVDTPVTVDALATATDQPPARIAERLQLLAGALADRDSGIDLREAGGGWRMYTRARYAPYVEKLLLDGARSKLTRAALETLAVVAYRQPVTRARVSAVRGVNVDAVMRTLLARGLITEAGTDADSGAVTFTTTELFLERLGLSSLADLPDIAPLLPDVDVIDDLSETLSEEPRFMKLNGAPAVPTEASFDVDKE
;
A
#
# COMPACT_ATOMS: atom_id res chain seq x y z
N MET A 1 -23.68 24.27 32.73
CA MET A 1 -22.74 25.09 31.94
C MET A 1 -22.70 24.46 30.58
N THR A 2 -23.60 24.91 29.73
CA THR A 2 -23.82 24.50 28.33
C THR A 2 -22.84 25.24 27.42
N ASP A 3 -22.39 24.56 26.36
CA ASP A 3 -22.18 25.03 24.97
C ASP A 3 -21.45 23.87 24.23
N ASP A 4 -22.02 23.12 23.27
CA ASP A 4 -22.68 23.49 21.99
C ASP A 4 -21.64 23.99 20.96
N PHE A 5 -21.19 23.11 20.05
CA PHE A 5 -21.66 22.93 18.66
C PHE A 5 -20.84 23.76 17.66
N ALA A 6 -20.26 23.07 16.67
CA ALA A 6 -19.50 23.60 15.52
C ALA A 6 -20.44 24.31 14.51
N PRO A 7 -20.08 24.68 13.25
CA PRO A 7 -18.80 24.70 12.51
C PRO A 7 -18.57 26.00 11.68
N GLU A 8 -17.54 26.01 10.83
CA GLU A 8 -17.14 27.04 9.83
C GLU A 8 -18.25 27.47 8.83
N PRO A 9 -18.04 28.59 8.11
CA PRO A 9 -18.00 28.46 6.64
C PRO A 9 -17.00 29.38 5.89
N ALA A 10 -16.70 28.95 4.67
CA ALA A 10 -15.96 29.64 3.60
C ALA A 10 -16.78 30.73 2.88
N SER A 11 -16.12 31.65 2.17
CA SER A 11 -16.70 32.39 1.04
C SER A 11 -15.64 32.98 0.10
N GLU A 12 -15.85 32.71 -1.18
CA GLU A 12 -15.19 33.21 -2.40
C GLU A 12 -15.31 34.74 -2.56
N THR A 13 -14.56 35.35 -3.51
CA THR A 13 -15.11 36.25 -4.55
C THR A 13 -14.01 36.63 -5.57
N GLU A 14 -14.29 36.30 -6.83
CA GLU A 14 -13.61 36.73 -8.06
C GLU A 14 -13.93 38.20 -8.39
N LEU A 15 -13.03 38.92 -9.06
CA LEU A 15 -13.37 40.12 -9.83
C LEU A 15 -12.57 40.17 -11.14
N GLU A 16 -13.32 39.96 -12.21
CA GLU A 16 -13.01 40.07 -13.62
C GLU A 16 -13.35 41.48 -14.13
N SER A 17 -12.55 42.06 -15.04
CA SER A 17 -13.02 43.12 -15.94
C SER A 17 -12.13 43.27 -17.18
N ASP A 18 -12.50 42.55 -18.23
CA ASP A 18 -12.86 42.98 -19.60
C ASP A 18 -12.07 44.10 -20.33
N HIS A 19 -11.38 43.68 -21.43
CA HIS A 19 -11.22 44.20 -22.82
C HIS A 19 -11.30 45.71 -23.19
N PRO A 20 -10.82 46.18 -24.38
CA PRO A 20 -10.43 45.44 -25.60
C PRO A 20 -9.16 45.88 -26.39
N GLU A 21 -8.76 45.00 -27.32
CA GLU A 21 -8.03 45.10 -28.61
C GLU A 21 -8.30 46.33 -29.52
N PRO A 22 -7.69 46.45 -30.73
CA PRO A 22 -6.34 46.11 -31.22
C PRO A 22 -5.75 47.20 -32.17
N ALA A 23 -4.57 46.95 -32.76
CA ALA A 23 -4.32 46.97 -34.22
C ALA A 23 -3.00 47.60 -34.69
N ASN A 24 -2.42 46.88 -35.65
CA ASN A 24 -1.56 47.26 -36.77
C ASN A 24 -0.04 47.42 -36.61
N GLU A 25 0.64 46.30 -36.92
CA GLU A 25 1.35 46.05 -38.20
C GLU A 25 2.60 46.89 -38.58
N PRO A 26 3.50 46.32 -39.40
CA PRO A 26 4.90 46.09 -39.01
C PRO A 26 5.91 46.85 -39.89
N GLU A 27 7.16 46.94 -39.45
CA GLU A 27 8.28 47.29 -40.35
C GLU A 27 9.51 46.40 -40.12
N GLU A 28 9.75 45.55 -41.14
CA GLU A 28 11.03 45.08 -41.64
C GLU A 28 11.98 46.29 -41.81
N SER A 29 13.24 46.32 -41.38
CA SER A 29 14.37 45.72 -42.08
C SER A 29 15.67 46.45 -41.67
N ASP A 30 16.77 45.72 -41.77
CA ASP A 30 18.10 46.18 -42.20
C ASP A 30 19.04 46.97 -41.27
N GLN A 31 20.05 46.20 -40.80
CA GLN A 31 21.48 46.39 -41.04
C GLN A 31 22.23 47.63 -40.50
N ARG A 32 23.37 47.29 -39.88
CA ARG A 32 24.66 48.00 -39.71
C ARG A 32 24.90 48.82 -38.43
N GLU A 33 25.57 48.14 -37.51
CA GLU A 33 26.73 48.57 -36.72
C GLU A 33 27.78 49.43 -37.48
N PRO A 34 28.80 50.03 -36.81
CA PRO A 34 29.01 50.23 -35.36
C PRO A 34 29.63 51.60 -34.97
N ALA A 35 29.87 51.73 -33.65
CA ALA A 35 30.85 52.59 -32.97
C ALA A 35 30.48 54.08 -32.87
N SER A 36 30.60 54.76 -31.72
CA SER A 36 31.42 54.56 -30.52
C SER A 36 31.02 55.65 -29.53
N GLU A 37 31.09 55.39 -28.21
CA GLU A 37 31.67 56.26 -27.16
C GLU A 37 31.19 55.87 -25.74
N PRO A 38 31.94 56.25 -24.67
CA PRO A 38 32.22 55.39 -23.52
C PRO A 38 31.42 55.71 -22.24
N GLU A 39 31.41 54.70 -21.36
CA GLU A 39 31.35 54.69 -19.89
C GLU A 39 30.70 55.88 -19.14
N LEU A 40 29.56 55.58 -18.50
CA LEU A 40 29.12 56.22 -17.27
C LEU A 40 28.84 55.12 -16.23
N GLU A 41 29.61 55.12 -15.15
CA GLU A 41 29.39 54.36 -13.93
C GLU A 41 27.96 54.55 -13.43
N SER A 42 27.24 53.44 -13.22
CA SER A 42 26.07 53.40 -12.35
C SER A 42 26.29 52.33 -11.29
N ASP A 43 26.40 52.85 -10.07
CA ASP A 43 26.46 52.18 -8.79
C ASP A 43 25.22 51.29 -8.59
N HIS A 44 25.40 49.97 -8.63
CA HIS A 44 24.48 48.98 -8.08
C HIS A 44 25.30 48.00 -7.25
N PRO A 45 25.02 47.83 -5.94
CA PRO A 45 25.66 46.78 -5.16
C PRO A 45 25.15 45.42 -5.68
N GLU A 46 26.06 44.59 -6.17
CA GLU A 46 25.80 43.16 -6.39
C GLU A 46 25.26 42.55 -5.08
N PRO A 47 24.24 41.67 -5.15
CA PRO A 47 23.98 40.79 -4.04
C PRO A 47 25.23 39.93 -3.88
N ALA A 48 25.79 39.91 -2.67
CA ALA A 48 26.84 38.96 -2.33
C ALA A 48 26.29 37.56 -2.61
N ASP A 49 26.84 36.89 -3.62
CA ASP A 49 26.82 35.44 -3.73
C ASP A 49 27.53 34.90 -2.47
N GLU A 50 26.75 34.72 -1.41
CA GLU A 50 27.11 33.76 -0.38
C GLU A 50 26.95 32.38 -1.04
N PRO A 51 28.04 31.62 -1.27
CA PRO A 51 27.86 30.25 -1.72
C PRO A 51 27.14 29.51 -0.60
N GLU A 52 25.91 29.07 -0.87
CA GLU A 52 25.29 28.00 -0.09
C GLU A 52 26.26 26.81 -0.16
N GLU A 53 26.97 26.55 0.93
CA GLU A 53 27.78 25.33 1.10
C GLU A 53 26.84 24.14 0.95
N SER A 54 26.80 23.59 -0.26
CA SER A 54 26.25 22.28 -0.54
C SER A 54 27.06 21.28 0.28
N ASP A 55 26.48 20.80 1.39
CA ASP A 55 27.01 19.73 2.25
C ASP A 55 27.08 18.35 1.53
N PHE A 56 26.77 18.33 0.22
CA PHE A 56 26.95 17.15 -0.62
C PHE A 56 28.41 17.11 -1.11
N PRO A 57 29.15 16.02 -0.86
CA PRO A 57 30.50 15.87 -1.40
C PRO A 57 30.44 16.00 -2.93
N GLU A 58 31.24 16.91 -3.48
CA GLU A 58 31.42 17.05 -4.93
C GLU A 58 31.92 15.72 -5.49
N ALA A 59 31.12 15.09 -6.35
CA ALA A 59 31.34 13.73 -6.88
C ALA A 59 32.63 13.54 -7.68
N ASP A 60 33.43 14.59 -7.89
CA ASP A 60 34.61 14.60 -8.75
C ASP A 60 35.96 14.54 -8.01
N SER A 61 35.96 14.48 -6.67
CA SER A 61 37.17 14.20 -5.90
C SER A 61 37.40 12.69 -5.77
N PRO A 62 38.66 12.18 -5.91
CA PRO A 62 38.92 10.75 -5.77
C PRO A 62 38.59 10.30 -4.35
N LEU A 63 37.54 9.49 -4.23
CA LEU A 63 37.08 8.94 -2.95
C LEU A 63 38.25 8.31 -2.20
N ASP A 64 38.49 8.81 -0.99
CA ASP A 64 39.40 8.16 -0.07
C ASP A 64 38.79 6.82 0.41
N ASP A 65 39.60 6.01 1.09
CA ASP A 65 39.18 4.68 1.52
C ASP A 65 38.04 4.71 2.57
N ALA A 66 37.97 5.75 3.40
CA ALA A 66 36.93 5.86 4.42
C ALA A 66 35.61 6.37 3.81
N GLU A 67 35.72 7.32 2.89
CA GLU A 67 34.60 7.85 2.12
C GLU A 67 33.99 6.78 1.21
N LEU A 68 34.83 6.01 0.51
CA LEU A 68 34.39 4.89 -0.31
C LEU A 68 33.65 3.82 0.51
N ASP A 69 34.13 3.52 1.72
CA ASP A 69 33.45 2.59 2.62
C ASP A 69 32.07 3.11 3.02
N ALA A 70 31.97 4.38 3.38
CA ALA A 70 30.70 5.01 3.74
C ALA A 70 29.70 4.99 2.56
N VAL A 71 30.17 5.28 1.34
CA VAL A 71 29.37 5.19 0.11
C VAL A 71 28.90 3.76 -0.13
N LEU A 72 29.79 2.77 -0.01
CA LEU A 72 29.44 1.36 -0.19
C LEU A 72 28.42 0.88 0.86
N GLU A 73 28.57 1.27 2.12
CA GLU A 73 27.58 0.97 3.16
C GLU A 73 26.20 1.58 2.82
N ALA A 74 26.17 2.83 2.35
CA ALA A 74 24.93 3.51 1.96
C ALA A 74 24.25 2.81 0.77
N LEU A 75 25.01 2.44 -0.27
CA LEU A 75 24.47 1.72 -1.42
C LEU A 75 23.93 0.34 -1.02
N LEU A 76 24.69 -0.41 -0.21
CA LEU A 76 24.32 -1.75 0.25
C LEU A 76 23.12 -1.75 1.22
N LEU A 77 22.82 -0.62 1.86
CA LEU A 77 21.66 -0.47 2.74
C LEU A 77 20.34 -0.39 1.94
N VAL A 78 20.37 0.25 0.77
CA VAL A 78 19.16 0.55 -0.03
C VAL A 78 18.76 -0.60 -0.95
N VAL A 79 19.70 -1.48 -1.31
CA VAL A 79 19.48 -2.53 -2.31
C VAL A 79 18.66 -3.71 -1.75
N ASP A 80 17.68 -4.15 -2.54
CA ASP A 80 16.76 -5.25 -2.18
C ASP A 80 17.17 -6.62 -2.75
N THR A 81 18.25 -6.66 -3.54
CA THR A 81 18.81 -7.84 -4.22
C THR A 81 20.35 -7.77 -4.18
N PRO A 82 21.07 -8.92 -4.31
CA PRO A 82 22.54 -8.91 -4.36
C PRO A 82 23.08 -8.07 -5.53
N VAL A 83 24.03 -7.18 -5.25
CA VAL A 83 24.61 -6.25 -6.25
C VAL A 83 26.01 -6.69 -6.63
N THR A 84 26.31 -6.71 -7.92
CA THR A 84 27.62 -7.14 -8.42
C THR A 84 28.70 -6.08 -8.14
N VAL A 85 29.96 -6.53 -8.08
CA VAL A 85 31.12 -5.63 -7.96
C VAL A 85 31.16 -4.63 -9.12
N ASP A 86 30.85 -5.07 -10.35
CA ASP A 86 30.85 -4.20 -11.53
C ASP A 86 29.78 -3.10 -11.46
N ALA A 87 28.61 -3.40 -10.89
CA ALA A 87 27.56 -2.40 -10.71
C ALA A 87 27.96 -1.35 -9.67
N LEU A 88 28.56 -1.76 -8.55
CA LEU A 88 29.09 -0.85 -7.53
C LEU A 88 30.26 -0.02 -8.05
N ALA A 89 31.15 -0.62 -8.84
CA ALA A 89 32.26 0.06 -9.50
C ALA A 89 31.76 1.16 -10.46
N THR A 90 30.73 0.84 -11.24
CA THR A 90 30.09 1.82 -12.15
C THR A 90 29.40 2.95 -11.37
N ALA A 91 28.76 2.65 -10.25
CA ALA A 91 28.04 3.67 -9.47
C ALA A 91 28.96 4.60 -8.66
N THR A 92 30.21 4.20 -8.42
CA THR A 92 31.19 4.95 -7.60
C THR A 92 32.38 5.48 -8.42
N ASP A 93 32.39 5.21 -9.73
CA ASP A 93 33.51 5.48 -10.64
C ASP A 93 34.86 4.98 -10.10
N GLN A 94 34.87 3.79 -9.48
CA GLN A 94 36.06 3.16 -8.91
C GLN A 94 36.45 1.86 -9.64
N PRO A 95 37.73 1.45 -9.61
CA PRO A 95 38.15 0.17 -10.17
C PRO A 95 37.47 -1.03 -9.48
N PRO A 96 36.97 -2.04 -10.24
CA PRO A 96 36.32 -3.22 -9.66
C PRO A 96 37.17 -3.98 -8.64
N ALA A 97 38.49 -4.04 -8.86
CA ALA A 97 39.42 -4.67 -7.91
C ALA A 97 39.44 -3.95 -6.55
N ARG A 98 39.36 -2.61 -6.54
CA ARG A 98 39.30 -1.81 -5.31
C ARG A 98 37.98 -2.06 -4.59
N ILE A 99 36.86 -2.07 -5.31
CA ILE A 99 35.55 -2.38 -4.73
C ILE A 99 35.53 -3.76 -4.07
N ALA A 100 36.05 -4.80 -4.75
CA ALA A 100 36.12 -6.14 -4.20
C ALA A 100 36.95 -6.21 -2.90
N GLU A 101 38.09 -5.51 -2.86
CA GLU A 101 38.93 -5.39 -1.67
C GLU A 101 38.19 -4.68 -0.52
N ARG A 102 37.59 -3.51 -0.78
CA ARG A 102 36.84 -2.74 0.23
C ARG A 102 35.66 -3.53 0.79
N LEU A 103 34.91 -4.25 -0.04
CA LEU A 103 33.79 -5.10 0.41
C LEU A 103 34.26 -6.22 1.36
N GLN A 104 35.41 -6.82 1.11
CA GLN A 104 35.99 -7.82 2.02
C GLN A 104 36.42 -7.19 3.35
N LEU A 105 37.05 -6.00 3.31
CA LEU A 105 37.44 -5.27 4.51
C LEU A 105 36.22 -4.87 5.35
N LEU A 106 35.16 -4.34 4.71
CA LEU A 106 33.89 -4.01 5.35
C LEU A 106 33.24 -5.23 5.99
N ALA A 107 33.21 -6.36 5.29
CA ALA A 107 32.69 -7.61 5.83
C ALA A 107 33.48 -8.08 7.07
N GLY A 108 34.82 -7.96 7.02
CA GLY A 108 35.70 -8.22 8.16
C GLY A 108 35.44 -7.28 9.34
N ALA A 109 35.37 -5.97 9.10
CA ALA A 109 35.11 -4.97 10.14
C ALA A 109 33.75 -5.18 10.83
N LEU A 110 32.72 -5.57 10.06
CA LEU A 110 31.41 -5.94 10.61
C LEU A 110 31.48 -7.19 11.49
N ALA A 111 32.29 -8.18 11.11
CA ALA A 111 32.49 -9.40 11.90
C ALA A 111 33.30 -9.13 13.18
N ASP A 112 34.38 -8.35 13.09
CA ASP A 112 35.30 -8.05 14.21
C ASP A 112 34.60 -7.28 15.34
N ARG A 113 33.68 -6.37 15.00
CA ARG A 113 32.86 -5.63 15.98
C ARG A 113 31.64 -6.40 16.48
N ASP A 114 31.51 -7.67 16.11
CA ASP A 114 30.38 -8.54 16.43
C ASP A 114 29.00 -7.96 16.03
N SER A 115 28.95 -7.29 14.86
CA SER A 115 27.76 -6.60 14.35
C SER A 115 26.56 -7.53 14.16
N GLY A 116 25.36 -6.97 14.34
CA GLY A 116 24.08 -7.60 13.94
C GLY A 116 23.92 -7.78 12.43
N ILE A 117 24.67 -7.01 11.66
CA ILE A 117 24.72 -7.04 10.21
C ILE A 117 25.85 -7.97 9.76
N ASP A 118 25.60 -8.72 8.69
CA ASP A 118 26.54 -9.64 8.07
C ASP A 118 26.55 -9.39 6.56
N LEU A 119 27.66 -8.84 6.05
CA LEU A 119 27.87 -8.59 4.63
C LEU A 119 28.38 -9.87 3.97
N ARG A 120 27.64 -10.39 2.98
CA ARG A 120 27.96 -11.67 2.32
C ARG A 120 27.95 -11.53 0.82
N GLU A 121 28.82 -12.32 0.19
CA GLU A 121 28.76 -12.61 -1.24
C GLU A 121 27.80 -13.80 -1.49
N ALA A 122 26.76 -13.59 -2.30
CA ALA A 122 25.79 -14.61 -2.67
C ALA A 122 25.28 -14.36 -4.10
N GLY A 123 25.16 -15.43 -4.89
CA GLY A 123 24.62 -15.33 -6.26
C GLY A 123 25.46 -14.48 -7.22
N GLY A 124 26.76 -14.30 -6.95
CA GLY A 124 27.66 -13.45 -7.74
C GLY A 124 27.58 -11.95 -7.40
N GLY A 125 26.93 -11.58 -6.30
CA GLY A 125 26.87 -10.21 -5.81
C GLY A 125 26.97 -10.13 -4.29
N TRP A 126 26.96 -8.91 -3.77
CA TRP A 126 27.10 -8.57 -2.36
C TRP A 126 25.81 -8.02 -1.79
N ARG A 127 25.52 -8.38 -0.53
CA ARG A 127 24.35 -7.88 0.19
C ARG A 127 24.53 -7.95 1.71
N MET A 128 23.93 -6.99 2.41
CA MET A 128 23.77 -7.03 3.87
C MET A 128 22.64 -7.98 4.30
N TYR A 129 22.94 -8.84 5.26
CA TYR A 129 21.98 -9.73 5.92
C TYR A 129 21.98 -9.50 7.43
N THR A 130 20.98 -10.02 8.13
CA THR A 130 21.04 -10.16 9.58
C THR A 130 21.85 -11.39 9.97
N ARG A 131 22.64 -11.27 11.03
CA ARG A 131 23.42 -12.41 11.54
C ARG A 131 22.50 -13.45 12.17
N ALA A 132 22.74 -14.73 11.88
CA ALA A 132 21.82 -15.83 12.21
C ALA A 132 21.45 -15.92 13.71
N ARG A 133 22.37 -15.62 14.63
CA ARG A 133 22.11 -15.62 16.07
C ARG A 133 21.05 -14.62 16.52
N TYR A 134 20.77 -13.59 15.72
CA TYR A 134 19.75 -12.59 16.00
C TYR A 134 18.41 -12.88 15.32
N ALA A 135 18.29 -13.99 14.58
CA ALA A 135 17.05 -14.39 13.94
C ALA A 135 15.82 -14.37 14.88
N PRO A 136 15.89 -14.85 16.14
CA PRO A 136 14.72 -14.81 17.04
C PRO A 136 14.18 -13.38 17.31
N TYR A 137 15.05 -12.37 17.32
CA TYR A 137 14.65 -10.98 17.55
C TYR A 137 14.06 -10.36 16.29
N VAL A 138 14.63 -10.66 15.12
CA VAL A 138 14.09 -10.25 13.82
C VAL A 138 12.71 -10.86 13.61
N GLU A 139 12.57 -12.17 13.87
CA GLU A 139 11.28 -12.86 13.86
C GLU A 139 10.31 -12.19 14.80
N LYS A 140 10.70 -11.94 16.06
CA LYS A 140 9.84 -11.26 17.01
C LYS A 140 9.39 -9.88 16.51
N LEU A 141 10.26 -9.04 15.95
CA LEU A 141 9.87 -7.74 15.41
C LEU A 141 8.91 -7.85 14.22
N LEU A 142 9.19 -8.78 13.30
CA LEU A 142 8.34 -9.02 12.13
C LEU A 142 7.00 -9.67 12.51
N LEU A 143 6.95 -10.40 13.63
CA LEU A 143 5.76 -11.12 14.11
C LEU A 143 4.99 -10.36 15.22
N ASP A 144 5.62 -9.43 15.95
CA ASP A 144 5.02 -8.63 17.04
C ASP A 144 4.00 -7.59 16.54
N GLY A 145 3.79 -7.50 15.21
CA GLY A 145 2.66 -6.80 14.60
C GLY A 145 1.88 -7.64 13.57
N ALA A 146 2.36 -8.83 13.20
CA ALA A 146 1.85 -9.56 12.05
C ALA A 146 1.41 -10.99 12.39
N ARG A 147 0.08 -11.13 12.43
CA ARG A 147 -0.70 -12.36 12.15
C ARG A 147 -0.85 -13.31 13.35
N SER A 148 -1.76 -12.93 14.26
CA SER A 148 -2.61 -13.94 14.91
C SER A 148 -3.16 -14.90 13.84
N LYS A 149 -3.20 -16.20 14.12
CA LYS A 149 -3.86 -17.19 13.24
C LYS A 149 -5.21 -16.63 12.79
N LEU A 150 -5.54 -16.78 11.50
CA LEU A 150 -6.87 -16.40 11.04
C LEU A 150 -7.90 -17.11 11.93
N THR A 151 -8.85 -16.34 12.44
CA THR A 151 -9.94 -16.92 13.20
C THR A 151 -10.74 -17.86 12.29
N ARG A 152 -11.50 -18.77 12.88
CA ARG A 152 -12.41 -19.64 12.13
C ARG A 152 -13.32 -18.84 11.20
N ALA A 153 -13.89 -17.73 11.70
CA ALA A 153 -14.73 -16.85 10.90
C ALA A 153 -13.98 -16.23 9.70
N ALA A 154 -12.69 -15.94 9.84
CA ALA A 154 -11.88 -15.41 8.75
C ALA A 154 -11.52 -16.47 7.71
N LEU A 155 -11.23 -17.70 8.14
CA LEU A 155 -11.02 -18.83 7.23
C LEU A 155 -12.30 -19.18 6.45
N GLU A 156 -13.45 -19.19 7.12
CA GLU A 156 -14.75 -19.41 6.48
C GLU A 156 -15.07 -18.32 5.45
N THR A 157 -14.79 -17.03 5.74
CA THR A 157 -14.96 -15.96 4.74
C THR A 157 -14.00 -16.12 3.57
N LEU A 158 -12.72 -16.42 3.85
CA LEU A 158 -11.70 -16.60 2.82
C LEU A 158 -12.07 -17.75 1.87
N ALA A 159 -12.60 -18.85 2.41
CA ALA A 159 -13.09 -19.96 1.61
C ALA A 159 -14.25 -19.53 0.68
N VAL A 160 -15.21 -18.75 1.18
CA VAL A 160 -16.29 -18.22 0.32
C VAL A 160 -15.74 -17.39 -0.84
N VAL A 161 -14.72 -16.56 -0.60
CA VAL A 161 -14.08 -15.78 -1.68
C VAL A 161 -13.37 -16.70 -2.66
N ALA A 162 -12.52 -17.62 -2.19
CA ALA A 162 -11.74 -18.51 -3.05
C ALA A 162 -12.61 -19.35 -4.01
N TYR A 163 -13.77 -19.82 -3.56
CA TYR A 163 -14.66 -20.67 -4.36
C TYR A 163 -15.72 -19.91 -5.18
N ARG A 164 -15.98 -18.63 -4.89
CA ARG A 164 -17.00 -17.83 -5.59
C ARG A 164 -16.45 -16.61 -6.31
N GLN A 165 -15.14 -16.41 -6.30
CA GLN A 165 -14.53 -15.28 -6.98
C GLN A 165 -14.82 -15.28 -8.49
N PRO A 166 -14.96 -14.10 -9.11
CA PRO A 166 -15.02 -12.77 -8.48
C PRO A 166 -16.34 -12.54 -7.73
N VAL A 167 -16.27 -12.09 -6.46
CA VAL A 167 -17.46 -11.98 -5.59
C VAL A 167 -17.56 -10.63 -4.85
N THR A 168 -18.77 -10.08 -4.72
CA THR A 168 -18.99 -8.83 -3.98
C THR A 168 -19.08 -9.05 -2.47
N ARG A 169 -18.71 -8.03 -1.69
CA ARG A 169 -18.84 -8.05 -0.22
C ARG A 169 -20.25 -8.41 0.26
N ALA A 170 -21.28 -7.89 -0.40
CA ALA A 170 -22.67 -8.17 -0.08
C ALA A 170 -23.01 -9.66 -0.26
N ARG A 171 -22.54 -10.28 -1.35
CA ARG A 171 -22.76 -11.70 -1.63
C ARG A 171 -22.01 -12.60 -0.65
N VAL A 172 -20.80 -12.22 -0.25
CA VAL A 172 -20.05 -12.92 0.82
C VAL A 172 -20.81 -12.85 2.16
N SER A 173 -21.32 -11.68 2.52
CA SER A 173 -22.11 -11.50 3.75
C SER A 173 -23.40 -12.33 3.74
N ALA A 174 -24.09 -12.41 2.58
CA ALA A 174 -25.29 -13.22 2.42
C ALA A 174 -25.00 -14.72 2.60
N VAL A 175 -23.93 -15.24 2.00
CA VAL A 175 -23.52 -16.66 2.16
C VAL A 175 -23.15 -16.98 3.61
N ARG A 176 -22.49 -16.03 4.31
CA ARG A 176 -22.08 -16.23 5.71
C ARG A 176 -23.21 -15.98 6.72
N GLY A 177 -24.30 -15.32 6.31
CA GLY A 177 -25.41 -14.94 7.18
C GLY A 177 -25.06 -13.92 8.28
N VAL A 178 -23.87 -13.29 8.21
CA VAL A 178 -23.35 -12.35 9.22
C VAL A 178 -22.59 -11.20 8.55
N ASN A 179 -22.38 -10.10 9.29
CA ASN A 179 -21.52 -9.01 8.82
C ASN A 179 -20.05 -9.49 8.69
N VAL A 180 -19.46 -9.28 7.51
CA VAL A 180 -18.09 -9.69 7.17
C VAL A 180 -17.10 -8.53 7.04
N ASP A 181 -17.50 -7.28 7.30
CA ASP A 181 -16.70 -6.08 6.99
C ASP A 181 -15.33 -6.08 7.68
N ALA A 182 -15.29 -6.40 8.98
CA ALA A 182 -14.04 -6.47 9.73
C ALA A 182 -13.12 -7.60 9.24
N VAL A 183 -13.71 -8.72 8.82
CA VAL A 183 -12.98 -9.86 8.28
C VAL A 183 -12.44 -9.55 6.89
N MET A 184 -13.24 -8.97 6.00
CA MET A 184 -12.83 -8.54 4.66
C MET A 184 -11.68 -7.54 4.74
N ARG A 185 -11.77 -6.54 5.61
CA ARG A 185 -10.67 -5.59 5.86
C ARG A 185 -9.40 -6.28 6.35
N THR A 186 -9.54 -7.28 7.23
CA THR A 186 -8.40 -8.06 7.73
C THR A 186 -7.77 -8.92 6.63
N LEU A 187 -8.57 -9.53 5.76
CA LEU A 187 -8.07 -10.36 4.65
C LEU A 187 -7.37 -9.51 3.59
N LEU A 188 -7.90 -8.33 3.27
CA LEU A 188 -7.26 -7.32 2.41
C LEU A 188 -5.94 -6.82 3.00
N ALA A 189 -5.95 -6.41 4.27
CA ALA A 189 -4.73 -5.93 4.95
C ALA A 189 -3.64 -7.01 5.06
N ARG A 190 -4.02 -8.29 5.07
CA ARG A 190 -3.09 -9.43 5.05
C ARG A 190 -2.68 -9.86 3.64
N GLY A 191 -3.22 -9.21 2.60
CA GLY A 191 -2.93 -9.49 1.20
C GLY A 191 -3.41 -10.86 0.74
N LEU A 192 -4.38 -11.49 1.42
CA LEU A 192 -4.92 -12.80 1.03
C LEU A 192 -6.03 -12.68 -0.01
N ILE A 193 -6.66 -11.51 -0.09
CA ILE A 193 -7.64 -11.14 -1.12
C ILE A 193 -7.29 -9.74 -1.64
N THR A 194 -7.76 -9.42 -2.84
CA THR A 194 -7.63 -8.11 -3.50
C THR A 194 -8.91 -7.77 -4.25
N GLU A 195 -9.06 -6.50 -4.62
CA GLU A 195 -10.15 -6.03 -5.48
C GLU A 195 -9.93 -6.49 -6.93
N ALA A 196 -11.01 -6.93 -7.58
CA ALA A 196 -11.00 -7.52 -8.93
C ALA A 196 -11.85 -6.73 -9.94
N GLY A 197 -12.19 -5.48 -9.60
CA GLY A 197 -13.05 -4.61 -10.40
C GLY A 197 -14.44 -4.43 -9.78
N THR A 198 -15.43 -4.16 -10.62
CA THR A 198 -16.82 -3.91 -10.22
C THR A 198 -17.77 -4.87 -10.89
N ASP A 199 -18.76 -5.34 -10.15
CA ASP A 199 -19.87 -6.14 -10.64
C ASP A 199 -20.72 -5.33 -11.63
N ALA A 200 -21.03 -5.89 -12.79
CA ALA A 200 -21.66 -5.16 -13.88
C ALA A 200 -23.12 -4.74 -13.58
N ASP A 201 -23.83 -5.54 -12.78
CA ASP A 201 -25.25 -5.30 -12.48
C ASP A 201 -25.42 -4.36 -11.29
N SER A 202 -24.60 -4.53 -10.24
CA SER A 202 -24.72 -3.76 -9.00
C SER A 202 -23.73 -2.60 -8.88
N GLY A 203 -22.69 -2.54 -9.72
CA GLY A 203 -21.58 -1.57 -9.60
C GLY A 203 -20.70 -1.77 -8.36
N ALA A 204 -20.94 -2.82 -7.57
CA ALA A 204 -20.21 -3.06 -6.33
C ALA A 204 -18.83 -3.66 -6.58
N VAL A 205 -17.85 -3.31 -5.76
CA VAL A 205 -16.49 -3.87 -5.82
C VAL A 205 -16.52 -5.39 -5.63
N THR A 206 -15.82 -6.10 -6.52
CA THR A 206 -15.61 -7.55 -6.45
C THR A 206 -14.24 -7.86 -5.87
N PHE A 207 -14.13 -9.03 -5.25
CA PHE A 207 -12.91 -9.50 -4.59
C PHE A 207 -12.49 -10.87 -5.15
N THR A 208 -11.18 -11.08 -5.20
CA THR A 208 -10.50 -12.32 -5.61
C THR A 208 -9.37 -12.65 -4.63
N THR A 209 -8.94 -13.91 -4.57
CA THR A 209 -7.71 -14.29 -3.87
C THR A 209 -6.46 -13.83 -4.62
N THR A 210 -5.35 -13.72 -3.92
CA THR A 210 -4.03 -13.33 -4.46
C THR A 210 -3.09 -14.52 -4.62
N GLU A 211 -1.92 -14.30 -5.23
CA GLU A 211 -0.84 -15.30 -5.26
C GLU A 211 -0.36 -15.69 -3.84
N LEU A 212 -0.32 -14.73 -2.91
CA LEU A 212 0.03 -14.99 -1.51
C LEU A 212 -0.91 -16.02 -0.86
N PHE A 213 -2.19 -16.07 -1.26
CA PHE A 213 -3.10 -17.10 -0.80
C PHE A 213 -2.67 -18.50 -1.28
N LEU A 214 -2.33 -18.65 -2.56
CA LEU A 214 -1.88 -19.92 -3.15
C LEU A 214 -0.58 -20.41 -2.51
N GLU A 215 0.40 -19.52 -2.36
CA GLU A 215 1.67 -19.81 -1.68
C GLU A 215 1.45 -20.32 -0.25
N ARG A 216 0.52 -19.70 0.49
CA ARG A 216 0.22 -20.07 1.88
C ARG A 216 -0.52 -21.40 1.99
N LEU A 217 -1.29 -21.78 0.97
CA LEU A 217 -1.99 -23.05 0.89
C LEU A 217 -1.12 -24.16 0.28
N GLY A 218 0.02 -23.82 -0.30
CA GLY A 218 0.91 -24.77 -0.99
C GLY A 218 0.33 -25.28 -2.32
N LEU A 219 -0.49 -24.46 -2.99
CA LEU A 219 -1.10 -24.80 -4.27
C LEU A 219 -0.43 -24.04 -5.42
N SER A 220 -0.36 -24.68 -6.59
CA SER A 220 0.11 -24.06 -7.84
C SER A 220 -0.96 -23.22 -8.53
N SER A 221 -2.23 -23.54 -8.32
CA SER A 221 -3.35 -22.86 -8.96
C SER A 221 -4.64 -23.02 -8.15
N LEU A 222 -5.63 -22.17 -8.44
CA LEU A 222 -6.98 -22.31 -7.87
C LEU A 222 -7.71 -23.56 -8.34
N ALA A 223 -7.33 -24.14 -9.48
CA ALA A 223 -7.90 -25.40 -9.97
C ALA A 223 -7.51 -26.59 -9.08
N ASP A 224 -6.44 -26.45 -8.28
CA ASP A 224 -5.99 -27.47 -7.33
C ASP A 224 -6.78 -27.43 -6.01
N LEU A 225 -7.74 -26.50 -5.86
CA LEU A 225 -8.63 -26.47 -4.71
C LEU A 225 -9.54 -27.71 -4.72
N PRO A 226 -9.75 -28.37 -3.57
CA PRO A 226 -10.65 -29.51 -3.48
C PRO A 226 -12.04 -29.14 -3.96
N ASP A 227 -12.68 -29.99 -4.77
CA ASP A 227 -14.08 -29.78 -5.14
C ASP A 227 -14.95 -29.82 -3.87
N ILE A 228 -15.90 -28.88 -3.76
CA ILE A 228 -16.87 -28.85 -2.65
C ILE A 228 -18.00 -29.87 -2.92
N ALA A 229 -18.18 -30.33 -4.16
CA ALA A 229 -19.27 -31.24 -4.55
C ALA A 229 -19.39 -32.54 -3.71
N PRO A 230 -18.32 -33.21 -3.25
CA PRO A 230 -18.45 -34.39 -2.39
C PRO A 230 -18.83 -34.09 -0.92
N LEU A 231 -18.81 -32.82 -0.51
CA LEU A 231 -19.01 -32.38 0.88
C LEU A 231 -20.27 -31.52 1.08
N LEU A 232 -20.99 -31.19 0.01
CA LEU A 232 -22.32 -30.59 0.08
C LEU A 232 -23.36 -31.73 0.10
N PRO A 233 -24.36 -31.69 1.00
CA PRO A 233 -25.53 -32.54 0.81
C PRO A 233 -26.16 -32.21 -0.55
N ASP A 234 -26.66 -33.24 -1.26
CA ASP A 234 -27.30 -33.07 -2.57
C ASP A 234 -28.33 -31.93 -2.52
N VAL A 235 -28.44 -31.14 -3.59
CA VAL A 235 -29.30 -29.95 -3.64
C VAL A 235 -30.75 -30.28 -3.28
N ASP A 236 -31.19 -31.49 -3.61
CA ASP A 236 -32.51 -32.03 -3.26
C ASP A 236 -32.73 -32.12 -1.73
N VAL A 237 -31.66 -32.29 -0.94
CA VAL A 237 -31.69 -32.33 0.53
C VAL A 237 -31.77 -30.93 1.14
N ILE A 238 -31.33 -29.89 0.41
CA ILE A 238 -31.38 -28.50 0.88
C ILE A 238 -32.82 -27.97 0.82
N ASP A 239 -33.56 -28.33 -0.23
CA ASP A 239 -34.97 -27.97 -0.37
C ASP A 239 -35.83 -28.67 0.70
N ASP A 240 -35.61 -29.97 0.93
CA ASP A 240 -36.25 -30.75 2.01
C ASP A 240 -35.94 -30.20 3.42
N LEU A 241 -34.71 -29.73 3.67
CA LEU A 241 -34.32 -29.15 4.95
C LEU A 241 -34.95 -27.75 5.14
N SER A 242 -35.16 -27.01 4.07
CA SER A 242 -35.80 -25.68 4.11
C SER A 242 -37.32 -25.78 4.34
N GLU A 243 -37.97 -26.79 3.76
CA GLU A 243 -39.40 -27.09 3.98
C GLU A 243 -39.62 -27.60 5.41
N THR A 244 -38.78 -28.52 5.91
CA THR A 244 -38.89 -29.02 7.30
C THR A 244 -38.61 -27.95 8.36
N LEU A 245 -37.67 -27.01 8.12
CA LEU A 245 -37.41 -25.88 9.03
C LEU A 245 -38.54 -24.85 9.04
N SER A 246 -39.30 -24.72 7.94
CA SER A 246 -40.46 -23.82 7.87
C SER A 246 -41.74 -24.44 8.46
N GLU A 247 -41.77 -25.76 8.64
CA GLU A 247 -42.83 -26.48 9.36
C GLU A 247 -42.60 -26.56 10.89
N GLU A 248 -41.41 -26.23 11.40
CA GLU A 248 -41.14 -26.24 12.84
C GLU A 248 -41.84 -25.07 13.57
N PRO A 249 -42.73 -25.36 14.56
CA PRO A 249 -43.54 -24.33 15.25
C PRO A 249 -42.74 -23.36 16.12
N ARG A 250 -41.43 -23.60 16.31
CA ARG A 250 -40.53 -22.68 17.01
C ARG A 250 -40.08 -21.49 16.13
N PHE A 251 -40.06 -21.65 14.81
CA PHE A 251 -39.60 -20.63 13.86
C PHE A 251 -40.73 -19.80 13.22
N MET A 252 -41.97 -20.29 13.24
CA MET A 252 -43.17 -19.55 12.78
C MET A 252 -43.42 -18.23 13.53
N LYS A 253 -42.88 -18.04 14.73
CA LYS A 253 -43.10 -16.83 15.56
C LYS A 253 -42.32 -15.58 15.14
N LEU A 254 -41.47 -15.66 14.12
CA LEU A 254 -40.66 -14.50 13.68
C LEU A 254 -41.22 -13.78 12.44
N ASN A 255 -42.11 -14.42 11.67
CA ASN A 255 -42.62 -13.91 10.40
C ASN A 255 -44.12 -13.65 10.46
N GLY A 256 -44.53 -12.54 11.06
CA GLY A 256 -45.82 -11.92 10.75
C GLY A 256 -46.63 -11.37 11.94
N ALA A 257 -46.61 -10.04 12.08
CA ALA A 257 -47.84 -9.25 12.05
C ALA A 257 -47.54 -7.78 11.69
N PRO A 258 -48.23 -7.18 10.71
CA PRO A 258 -48.24 -5.74 10.53
C PRO A 258 -49.06 -5.07 11.63
N ALA A 259 -48.61 -3.90 12.09
CA ALA A 259 -49.36 -3.06 13.02
C ALA A 259 -50.61 -2.51 12.32
N VAL A 260 -51.79 -2.77 12.90
CA VAL A 260 -53.06 -2.11 12.55
C VAL A 260 -53.68 -1.58 13.86
N PRO A 261 -54.20 -0.33 13.87
CA PRO A 261 -54.32 0.48 15.08
C PRO A 261 -55.53 0.14 15.94
N THR A 262 -55.36 0.35 17.25
CA THR A 262 -56.34 0.15 18.31
C THR A 262 -57.48 1.16 18.24
N GLU A 263 -58.67 0.74 17.82
CA GLU A 263 -59.92 1.41 18.24
C GLU A 263 -60.26 0.96 19.66
N ALA A 264 -60.08 1.87 20.61
CA ALA A 264 -60.50 1.69 21.98
C ALA A 264 -62.01 1.94 22.10
N SER A 265 -62.78 0.91 22.43
CA SER A 265 -64.02 1.07 23.17
C SER A 265 -63.95 0.18 24.42
N PHE A 266 -63.78 0.83 25.57
CA PHE A 266 -63.96 0.25 26.88
C PHE A 266 -65.02 1.12 27.55
N ASP A 267 -66.19 0.55 27.72
CA ASP A 267 -67.20 1.07 28.63
C ASP A 267 -67.50 -0.05 29.64
N VAL A 268 -67.62 0.37 30.91
CA VAL A 268 -68.57 -0.10 31.93
C VAL A 268 -67.95 -0.20 33.34
N ASP A 269 -68.42 0.74 34.18
CA ASP A 269 -68.71 0.72 35.62
C ASP A 269 -67.60 0.89 36.69
N LYS A 270 -67.55 2.10 37.29
CA LYS A 270 -67.91 2.38 38.71
C LYS A 270 -67.51 3.80 39.19
N GLU A 271 -68.51 4.67 39.32
CA GLU A 271 -68.94 5.52 40.47
C GLU A 271 -69.69 6.76 40.00
#